data_AF-A0A7C9G4C9-F1
#
_entry.id   AF-A0A7C9G4C9-F1
#
_cell.length_a   1.000
_cell.length_b   1.000
_cell.length_c   1.000
_cell.angle_alpha   90.00
_cell.angle_beta   90.00
_cell.angle_gamma   90.00
#
_symmetry.space_group_name_H-M   'P 1'
#
loop_
_entity.id
_entity.type
_entity.pdbx_description
1 polymer ?
#
loop_
_entity_poly.entity_id
_entity_poly.type
_entity_poly.pdbx_seq_one_letter_code
_entity_poly.pdbx_strand_id
1 'polypeptide(L)'
;MAINKVLCFGDSNTWGYSPTTGQRMSADSRWPGVMGNLLGEPYQIIEAGQPGRTTFPSSSSFGLSSGIDALLQDTQKHQPDCLVLMLGTNDFYPKFQLAVEQISDNLERMVVELDQHCVKQGIASPKVLLVAPPAIDETGPFGLHFKGSQAKS
;
A
#
# COMPACT_ATOMS: atom_id res chain seq x y z
N MET A 1 8.98 -6.07 27.24
CA MET A 1 8.69 -4.78 26.60
C MET A 1 7.41 -4.96 25.79
N ALA A 2 6.60 -3.92 25.59
CA ALA A 2 5.47 -3.99 24.68
C ALA A 2 6.00 -4.17 23.24
N ILE A 3 5.34 -5.02 22.45
CA ILE A 3 5.67 -5.24 21.04
C ILE A 3 5.05 -4.11 20.22
N ASN A 4 5.86 -3.42 19.41
CA ASN A 4 5.38 -2.37 18.51
C ASN A 4 4.92 -2.99 17.18
N LYS A 5 3.64 -2.86 16.85
CA LYS A 5 3.06 -3.39 15.62
C LYS A 5 3.20 -2.39 14.48
N VAL A 6 3.75 -2.86 13.36
CA VAL A 6 3.91 -2.07 12.14
C VAL A 6 3.09 -2.71 11.02
N LEU A 7 2.05 -2.02 10.57
CA LEU A 7 1.24 -2.43 9.43
C LEU A 7 1.88 -1.90 8.14
N CYS A 8 2.34 -2.79 7.28
CA CYS A 8 2.84 -2.49 5.95
C CYS A 8 1.71 -2.66 4.94
N PHE A 9 1.05 -1.56 4.58
CA PHE A 9 -0.11 -1.55 3.70
C PHE A 9 0.29 -1.08 2.30
N GLY A 10 0.00 -1.87 1.27
CA GLY A 10 0.31 -1.47 -0.09
C GLY A 10 -0.16 -2.43 -1.16
N ASP A 11 0.46 -2.32 -2.33
CA ASP A 11 0.09 -3.06 -3.54
C ASP A 11 0.97 -4.33 -3.76
N SER A 12 1.21 -4.70 -5.02
CA SER A 12 2.11 -5.79 -5.41
C SER A 12 3.55 -5.59 -4.95
N ASN A 13 4.02 -4.35 -4.80
CA ASN A 13 5.35 -4.03 -4.29
C ASN A 13 5.47 -4.44 -2.81
N THR A 14 4.41 -4.24 -2.03
CA THR A 14 4.34 -4.67 -0.62
C THR A 14 4.07 -6.16 -0.47
N TRP A 15 3.25 -6.75 -1.35
CA TRP A 15 3.01 -8.19 -1.37
C TRP A 15 4.30 -8.98 -1.70
N GLY A 16 5.20 -8.35 -2.47
CA GLY A 16 6.44 -8.95 -2.97
C GLY A 16 6.21 -9.71 -4.26
N TYR A 17 5.58 -9.09 -5.26
CA TYR A 17 5.43 -9.71 -6.58
C TYR A 17 6.77 -9.74 -7.32
N SER A 18 7.22 -10.93 -7.73
CA SER A 18 8.43 -11.07 -8.54
C SER A 18 8.11 -10.92 -10.03
N PRO A 19 8.67 -9.92 -10.73
CA PRO A 19 8.49 -9.79 -12.18
C PRO A 19 9.21 -10.91 -12.96
N THR A 20 10.17 -11.60 -12.35
CA THR A 20 10.91 -12.70 -12.97
C THR A 20 10.15 -14.02 -12.91
N THR A 21 9.51 -14.32 -11.78
CA THR A 21 8.85 -15.63 -11.57
C THR A 21 7.33 -15.55 -11.63
N GLY A 22 6.75 -14.35 -11.54
CA GLY A 22 5.31 -14.14 -11.42
C GLY A 22 4.72 -14.62 -10.09
N GLN A 23 5.56 -14.96 -9.11
CA GLN A 23 5.17 -15.51 -7.81
C GLN A 23 5.48 -14.53 -6.67
N ARG A 24 4.99 -14.85 -5.47
CA ARG A 24 5.37 -14.11 -4.25
C ARG A 24 6.81 -14.39 -3.88
N MET A 25 7.55 -13.34 -3.58
CA MET A 25 8.89 -13.41 -2.99
C MET A 25 8.84 -14.03 -1.59
N SER A 26 9.91 -14.72 -1.21
CA SER A 26 10.12 -15.24 0.14
C SER A 26 10.12 -14.14 1.19
N ALA A 27 9.91 -14.50 2.46
CA ALA A 27 9.83 -13.54 3.55
C ALA A 27 11.07 -12.66 3.65
N ASP A 28 12.25 -13.26 3.50
CA ASP A 28 13.52 -12.55 3.62
C ASP A 28 13.88 -11.70 2.40
N SER A 29 13.07 -11.71 1.35
CA SER A 29 13.32 -10.98 0.11
C SER A 29 12.35 -9.83 -0.13
N ARG A 30 11.13 -9.91 0.41
CA ARG A 30 10.15 -8.82 0.31
C ARG A 30 10.39 -7.79 1.39
N TRP A 31 10.24 -6.51 1.05
CA TRP A 31 10.69 -5.41 1.92
C TRP A 31 10.09 -5.41 3.33
N PRO A 32 8.83 -5.83 3.60
CA PRO A 32 8.33 -5.88 4.96
C PRO A 32 9.09 -6.89 5.82
N GLY A 33 9.44 -8.06 5.26
CA GLY A 33 10.19 -9.09 5.97
C GLY A 33 11.65 -8.68 6.18
N VAL A 34 12.29 -8.06 5.19
CA VAL A 34 13.62 -7.47 5.35
C VAL A 34 13.62 -6.42 6.46
N MET A 35 12.62 -5.52 6.47
CA MET A 35 12.46 -4.52 7.52
C MET A 35 12.27 -5.17 8.90
N GLY A 36 11.44 -6.21 9.00
CA GLY A 36 11.25 -6.97 10.24
C GLY A 36 12.55 -7.57 10.77
N ASN A 37 13.35 -8.19 9.89
CA ASN A 37 14.64 -8.76 10.26
C ASN A 37 15.65 -7.70 10.74
N LEU A 38 15.60 -6.48 10.17
CA LEU A 38 16.46 -5.37 10.60
C LEU A 38 16.02 -4.72 11.92
N LEU A 39 14.71 -4.61 12.16
CA LEU A 39 14.14 -4.03 13.37
C LEU A 39 14.19 -4.97 14.58
N GLY A 40 14.05 -6.28 14.34
CA GLY A 40 14.13 -7.33 15.34
C GLY A 40 12.93 -7.42 16.30
N GLU A 41 13.14 -8.15 17.40
CA GLU A 41 12.13 -8.55 18.39
C GLU A 41 11.22 -7.45 18.98
N PRO A 42 11.62 -6.18 19.16
CA PRO A 42 10.69 -5.18 19.67
C PRO A 42 9.57 -4.80 18.67
N TYR A 43 9.63 -5.29 17.43
CA TYR A 43 8.68 -4.98 16.37
C TYR A 43 8.00 -6.23 15.82
N GLN A 44 6.68 -6.13 15.62
CA GLN A 44 5.90 -7.12 14.87
C GLN A 44 5.47 -6.51 13.54
N ILE A 45 5.89 -7.13 12.43
CA ILE A 45 5.50 -6.71 11.10
C ILE A 45 4.22 -7.41 10.66
N ILE A 46 3.27 -6.62 10.15
CA ILE A 46 2.00 -7.08 9.62
C ILE A 46 1.98 -6.72 8.13
N GLU A 47 2.00 -7.73 7.28
CA GLU A 47 2.05 -7.54 5.83
C GLU A 47 0.64 -7.51 5.23
N ALA A 48 0.20 -6.33 4.79
CA ALA A 48 -1.07 -6.13 4.11
C ALA A 48 -0.82 -5.64 2.67
N GLY A 49 -0.05 -6.40 1.89
CA GLY A 49 0.14 -6.15 0.46
C GLY A 49 -0.91 -6.87 -0.41
N GLN A 50 -1.48 -6.18 -1.39
CA GLN A 50 -2.42 -6.77 -2.35
C GLN A 50 -2.14 -6.27 -3.78
N PRO A 51 -1.73 -7.14 -4.70
CA PRO A 51 -1.57 -6.77 -6.11
C PRO A 51 -2.82 -6.05 -6.67
N GLY A 52 -2.60 -4.95 -7.39
CA GLY A 52 -3.67 -4.15 -7.99
C GLY A 52 -4.38 -3.19 -7.04
N ARG A 53 -3.94 -3.05 -5.79
CA ARG A 53 -4.56 -2.10 -4.85
C ARG A 53 -4.34 -0.64 -5.27
N THR A 54 -5.39 0.16 -5.19
CA THR A 54 -5.41 1.60 -5.55
C THR A 54 -5.77 2.48 -4.35
N THR A 55 -5.41 3.76 -4.41
CA THR A 55 -5.97 4.79 -3.51
C THR A 55 -7.35 5.23 -3.99
N PHE A 56 -7.62 5.10 -5.29
CA PHE A 56 -8.87 5.47 -5.92
C PHE A 56 -10.06 4.63 -5.37
N PRO A 57 -11.15 5.27 -4.88
CA PRO A 57 -12.27 4.57 -4.22
C PRO A 57 -13.09 3.64 -5.12
N SER A 58 -12.98 3.79 -6.44
CA SER A 58 -13.80 3.09 -7.43
C SER A 58 -12.92 2.17 -8.27
N SER A 59 -12.64 0.97 -7.80
CA SER A 59 -11.99 -0.03 -8.66
C SER A 59 -12.57 -1.42 -8.43
N SER A 60 -13.70 -1.70 -9.07
CA SER A 60 -14.09 -3.08 -9.43
C SER A 60 -13.86 -3.37 -10.91
N SER A 61 -13.03 -2.54 -11.57
CA SER A 61 -12.70 -2.64 -13.00
C SER A 61 -11.23 -3.03 -13.18
N PHE A 62 -10.94 -3.87 -14.17
CA PHE A 62 -9.59 -4.24 -14.60
C PHE A 62 -8.72 -5.00 -13.56
N GLY A 63 -9.35 -5.67 -12.60
CA GLY A 63 -8.64 -6.45 -11.57
C GLY A 63 -7.93 -5.58 -10.52
N LEU A 64 -8.22 -4.28 -10.49
CA LEU A 64 -7.75 -3.36 -9.46
C LEU A 64 -8.78 -3.31 -8.33
N SER A 65 -8.37 -2.91 -7.12
CA SER A 65 -9.24 -2.84 -5.94
C SER A 65 -8.93 -1.65 -5.04
N SER A 66 -9.97 -0.96 -4.58
CA SER A 66 -9.86 0.18 -3.67
C SER A 66 -9.26 -0.26 -2.33
N GLY A 67 -8.28 0.48 -1.85
CA GLY A 67 -7.57 0.16 -0.61
C GLY A 67 -8.28 0.58 0.67
N ILE A 68 -9.22 1.52 0.63
CA ILE A 68 -9.73 2.15 1.86
C ILE A 68 -10.44 1.17 2.78
N ASP A 69 -11.37 0.35 2.28
CA ASP A 69 -12.11 -0.59 3.12
C ASP A 69 -11.18 -1.63 3.78
N ALA A 70 -10.18 -2.11 3.03
CA ALA A 70 -9.18 -3.03 3.55
C ALA A 70 -8.28 -2.36 4.61
N LEU A 71 -7.88 -1.10 4.40
CA LEU A 71 -7.08 -0.34 5.36
C LEU A 71 -7.81 -0.19 6.70
N LEU A 72 -9.10 0.15 6.66
CA LEU A 72 -9.92 0.30 7.86
C LEU A 72 -10.07 -1.05 8.59
N GLN A 73 -10.36 -2.13 7.86
CA GLN A 73 -10.48 -3.47 8.43
C GLN A 73 -9.18 -3.97 9.06
N ASP A 74 -8.04 -3.82 8.38
CA ASP A 74 -6.73 -4.24 8.89
C ASP A 74 -6.35 -3.40 10.12
N THR A 75 -6.63 -2.10 10.11
CA THR A 75 -6.39 -1.23 11.27
C THR A 75 -7.22 -1.66 12.47
N GLN A 76 -8.52 -1.90 12.29
CA GLN A 76 -9.40 -2.34 13.38
C GLN A 76 -8.97 -3.70 13.95
N LYS A 77 -8.60 -4.63 13.05
CA LYS A 77 -8.17 -5.98 13.41
C LYS A 77 -6.85 -5.99 14.18
N HIS A 78 -5.88 -5.18 13.75
CA HIS A 78 -4.51 -5.27 14.24
C HIS A 78 -4.15 -4.21 15.27
N GLN A 79 -4.82 -3.05 15.25
CA GLN A 79 -4.54 -1.85 16.05
C GLN A 79 -3.03 -1.54 16.05
N PRO A 80 -2.45 -1.20 14.87
CA PRO A 80 -1.02 -0.98 14.74
C PRO A 80 -0.57 0.31 15.44
N ASP A 81 0.67 0.34 15.91
CA ASP A 81 1.30 1.56 16.43
C ASP A 81 1.81 2.46 15.28
N CYS A 82 2.20 1.83 14.16
CA CYS A 82 2.64 2.51 12.96
C CYS A 82 2.03 1.88 11.70
N LEU A 83 1.63 2.72 10.76
CA LEU A 83 1.21 2.36 9.41
C LEU A 83 2.27 2.87 8.42
N VAL A 84 2.86 1.95 7.66
CA VAL A 84 3.63 2.26 6.45
C VAL A 84 2.69 2.09 5.25
N LEU A 85 2.32 3.20 4.62
CA LEU A 85 1.39 3.23 3.48
C LEU A 85 2.17 3.52 2.20
N MET A 86 2.23 2.52 1.32
CA MET A 86 2.86 2.63 0.00
C MET A 86 1.86 2.22 -1.08
N LEU A 87 1.19 3.21 -1.66
CA LEU A 87 0.23 3.09 -2.75
C LEU A 87 0.41 4.26 -3.74
N GLY A 88 -0.22 4.14 -4.92
CA GLY A 88 -0.19 5.15 -5.98
C GLY A 88 0.19 4.58 -7.35
N THR A 89 0.92 3.46 -7.39
CA THR A 89 1.35 2.82 -8.64
C THR A 89 0.16 2.51 -9.55
N ASN A 90 -0.87 1.84 -9.00
CA ASN A 90 -2.04 1.40 -9.77
C ASN A 90 -3.01 2.54 -10.08
N ASP A 91 -2.90 3.67 -9.38
CA ASP A 91 -3.70 4.87 -9.63
C ASP A 91 -3.28 5.55 -10.96
N PHE A 92 -2.03 5.32 -11.38
CA PHE A 92 -1.54 5.68 -12.71
C PHE A 92 -2.02 4.74 -13.82
N TYR A 93 -2.89 3.78 -13.55
CA TYR A 93 -3.47 2.97 -14.60
C TYR A 93 -4.23 3.89 -15.59
N PRO A 94 -3.87 3.94 -16.89
CA PRO A 94 -4.31 5.01 -17.80
C PRO A 94 -5.82 5.13 -17.96
N LYS A 95 -6.58 4.06 -17.68
CA LYS A 95 -8.05 4.09 -17.74
C LYS A 95 -8.70 4.90 -16.63
N PHE A 96 -8.00 5.17 -15.52
CA PHE A 96 -8.51 6.06 -14.47
C PHE A 96 -8.34 7.54 -14.83
N GLN A 97 -7.39 7.88 -15.70
CA GLN A 97 -7.12 9.25 -16.14
C GLN A 97 -6.91 10.25 -14.99
N LEU A 98 -6.35 9.78 -13.87
CA LEU A 98 -6.08 10.64 -12.71
C LEU A 98 -4.86 11.53 -12.95
N ALA A 99 -4.96 12.77 -12.48
CA ALA A 99 -3.82 13.67 -12.31
C ALA A 99 -3.04 13.34 -11.03
N VAL A 100 -1.78 13.76 -10.94
CA VAL A 100 -0.90 13.50 -9.78
C VAL A 100 -1.49 14.12 -8.50
N GLU A 101 -2.10 15.29 -8.64
CA GLU A 101 -2.79 16.00 -7.57
C GLU A 101 -3.97 15.17 -7.05
N GLN A 102 -4.75 14.55 -7.94
CA GLN A 102 -5.87 13.70 -7.52
C GLN A 102 -5.41 12.43 -6.80
N ILE A 103 -4.27 11.86 -7.18
CA ILE A 103 -3.68 10.71 -6.47
C ILE A 103 -3.22 11.14 -5.07
N SER A 104 -2.63 12.33 -4.96
CA SER A 104 -2.21 12.91 -3.68
C SER A 104 -3.41 13.21 -2.77
N ASP A 105 -4.48 13.81 -3.33
CA ASP A 105 -5.74 14.07 -2.61
C ASP A 105 -6.40 12.77 -2.12
N ASN A 106 -6.34 11.69 -2.92
CA ASN A 106 -6.86 10.39 -2.51
C ASN A 106 -6.05 9.82 -1.33
N LEU A 107 -4.72 9.94 -1.33
CA LEU A 107 -3.88 9.52 -0.21
C LEU A 107 -4.20 10.31 1.07
N GLU A 108 -4.31 11.63 0.96
CA GLU A 108 -4.71 12.49 2.09
C GLU A 108 -6.07 12.07 2.64
N ARG A 109 -7.05 11.89 1.75
CA ARG A 109 -8.38 11.44 2.11
C ARG A 109 -8.37 10.08 2.81
N MET A 110 -7.56 9.13 2.35
CA MET A 110 -7.42 7.83 3.01
C MET A 110 -6.90 7.96 4.45
N VAL A 111 -5.92 8.84 4.70
CA VAL A 111 -5.40 9.09 6.05
C VAL A 111 -6.44 9.77 6.94
N VAL A 112 -7.20 10.72 6.40
CA VAL A 112 -8.29 11.37 7.13
C VAL A 112 -9.41 10.37 7.48
N GLU A 113 -9.80 9.53 6.53
CA GLU A 113 -10.84 8.50 6.76
C GLU A 113 -10.38 7.45 7.78
N LEU A 114 -9.09 7.07 7.75
CA LEU A 114 -8.47 6.21 8.77
C LEU A 114 -8.59 6.81 10.18
N ASP A 115 -8.18 8.07 10.35
CA ASP A 115 -8.23 8.73 11.66
C ASP A 115 -9.67 8.85 12.18
N GLN A 116 -10.60 9.26 11.32
CA GLN A 116 -12.02 9.31 11.66
C GLN A 116 -12.59 7.93 12.03
N HIS A 117 -12.13 6.87 11.35
CA HIS A 117 -12.52 5.51 11.68
C HIS A 117 -12.00 5.10 13.07
N CYS A 118 -10.73 5.35 13.37
CA CYS A 118 -10.14 5.07 14.68
C CYS A 118 -10.91 5.76 15.82
N VAL A 119 -11.24 7.05 15.65
CA VAL A 119 -12.06 7.81 16.60
C VAL A 119 -13.44 7.16 16.78
N LYS A 120 -14.11 6.77 15.69
CA LYS A 120 -15.43 6.11 15.75
C LYS A 120 -15.38 4.74 16.44
N GLN A 121 -14.29 3.99 16.28
CA GLN A 121 -14.11 2.67 16.90
C GLN A 121 -13.53 2.75 18.32
N GLY A 122 -13.13 3.94 18.80
CA GLY A 122 -12.51 4.10 20.10
C GLY A 122 -11.12 3.46 20.21
N ILE A 123 -10.38 3.38 19.11
CA ILE A 123 -9.00 2.85 19.05
C ILE A 123 -8.00 3.97 18.75
N ALA A 124 -6.74 3.77 19.10
CA ALA A 124 -5.69 4.74 18.82
C ALA A 124 -5.35 4.76 17.31
N SER A 125 -5.23 5.97 16.74
CA SER A 125 -4.72 6.14 15.38
C SER A 125 -3.22 5.81 15.31
N PRO A 126 -2.75 5.02 14.33
CA PRO A 126 -1.33 4.75 14.16
C PRO A 126 -0.57 6.01 13.73
N LYS A 127 0.74 6.04 14.01
CA LYS A 127 1.64 6.97 13.30
C LYS A 127 1.74 6.56 11.83
N VAL A 128 1.46 7.48 10.92
CA VAL A 128 1.46 7.20 9.47
C VAL A 128 2.79 7.63 8.84
N LEU A 129 3.43 6.69 8.14
CA LEU A 129 4.54 6.93 7.22
C LEU A 129 4.04 6.72 5.80
N LEU A 130 3.94 7.82 5.04
CA LEU A 130 3.68 7.78 3.61
C LEU A 130 4.98 7.48 2.86
N VAL A 131 4.95 6.49 1.98
CA VAL A 131 6.08 6.10 1.14
C VAL A 131 5.67 6.21 -0.31
N ALA A 132 6.37 7.05 -1.07
CA ALA A 132 6.22 7.09 -2.51
C ALA A 132 6.76 5.77 -3.11
N PRO A 133 5.99 5.07 -3.97
CA PRO A 133 6.50 3.88 -4.64
C PRO A 133 7.64 4.25 -5.61
N PRO A 134 8.46 3.27 -6.03
CA PRO A 134 9.42 3.50 -7.11
C PRO A 134 8.72 3.99 -8.38
N ALA A 135 9.39 4.89 -9.11
CA ALA A 135 8.92 5.38 -10.40
C ALA A 135 8.65 4.21 -11.36
N ILE A 136 7.59 4.33 -12.15
CA ILE A 136 7.17 3.32 -13.09
C ILE A 136 8.16 3.28 -14.25
N ASP A 137 8.67 2.09 -14.55
CA ASP A 137 9.35 1.80 -15.80
C ASP A 137 8.40 1.02 -16.71
N GLU A 138 8.14 1.53 -17.92
CA GLU A 138 7.16 0.97 -18.87
C GLU A 138 7.70 -0.27 -19.60
N THR A 139 8.22 -1.23 -18.83
CA THR A 139 8.90 -2.42 -19.34
C THR A 139 8.23 -3.71 -18.87
N GLY A 140 8.67 -4.84 -19.44
CA GLY A 140 8.18 -6.16 -19.07
C GLY A 140 6.70 -6.40 -19.40
N PRO A 141 6.07 -7.42 -18.78
CA PRO A 141 4.70 -7.83 -19.12
C PRO A 141 3.65 -6.80 -18.74
N PHE A 142 3.94 -5.87 -17.81
CA PHE A 142 3.01 -4.83 -17.38
C PHE A 142 3.23 -3.47 -18.06
N GLY A 143 4.32 -3.25 -18.80
CA GLY A 143 4.63 -1.95 -19.38
C GLY A 143 3.50 -1.37 -20.24
N LEU A 144 2.85 -2.21 -21.06
CA LEU A 144 1.70 -1.79 -21.88
C LEU A 144 0.49 -1.32 -21.06
N HIS A 145 0.32 -1.84 -19.84
CA HIS A 145 -0.77 -1.47 -18.94
C HIS A 145 -0.57 -0.09 -18.31
N PHE A 146 0.66 0.42 -18.28
CA PHE A 146 1.03 1.70 -17.67
C PHE A 146 1.61 2.69 -18.69
N LYS A 147 1.22 2.55 -19.96
CA LYS A 147 1.75 3.41 -21.02
C LYS A 147 1.49 4.90 -20.75
N GLY A 148 2.55 5.71 -20.78
CA GLY A 148 2.53 7.14 -20.48
C GLY A 148 2.58 7.50 -18.99
N SER A 149 2.68 6.52 -18.10
CA SER A 149 2.70 6.73 -16.65
C SER A 149 4.11 7.02 -16.13
N GLN A 150 5.17 6.58 -16.81
CA GLN A 150 6.57 6.80 -16.40
C GLN A 150 6.93 8.29 -16.25
N ALA A 151 6.35 9.17 -17.07
CA ALA A 151 6.61 10.60 -17.01
C ALA A 151 5.93 11.31 -15.82
N LYS A 152 5.03 10.62 -15.10
CA LYS A 152 4.18 11.20 -14.05
C LYS A 152 4.41 10.57 -12.67
N SER A 153 5.00 9.38 -12.62
CA SER A 153 5.25 8.59 -11.41
C SER A 153 6.53 8.97 -10.70
#